data_AF-A0A843F456-F1
#
_entry.id   AF-A0A843F456-F1
#
_cell.length_a   1.000
_cell.length_b   1.000
_cell.length_c   1.000
_cell.angle_alpha   90.00
_cell.angle_beta   90.00
_cell.angle_gamma   90.00
#
_symmetry.space_group_name_H-M   'P 1'
#
loop_
_entity.id
_entity.type
_entity.pdbx_description
1 polymer ?
#
loop_
_entity_poly.entity_id
_entity_poly.type
_entity_poly.pdbx_seq_one_letter_code
_entity_poly.pdbx_strand_id
1 'polypeptide(L)'
;YSYVYLASRYVQESKFNLILGLTASPGSDKYKIKEVCENLYIQNIVVKTEDDADVKPYFNPVDIEWVKIKMSSELQKIKENVDKALKIRVKALKNMGIIKTVSVNKVDILKARGRVQGEIARSSNPNKELFHAISILSAVINVQHAQELIETQGVQTFNKYIDRLRKKKTKAAKSLMWDDNFSRAISLARKAEKHGWEHPKLREVTKILKQELGDNGQTKLTTERFDDKTNESASKVIVFTQYRDTLEMIHQKLEKEGIKSAKFFGQASKDGEKGLTQKQQKAIIKSFRMGEYDVLLSTSVAEEGIDIPAVDLVVLYEPVPSEVRMIQRRGRTGRKRTGRVKVLITEGTRDEGYYWSSMRKEDRMKNQLIDPEVLEELNASAIERMENQRNIKVVEKPKEENDFPVVYADSREGNSKVIRHLTEMEIDVKVHSMAVADYQVSDEVAIERKTTKDFVDSLIDKRLFKQAKELSEEFKHPLMILEGDDLYSGMVNPNAIRGSLASIAIDFGISII
;
A
#
# COMPACT_ATOMS: atom_id res chain seq x y z
N TYR A 1 12.95 7.75 1.91
CA TYR A 1 13.37 8.85 2.80
C TYR A 1 14.48 9.70 2.16
N SER A 2 14.25 10.16 0.93
CA SER A 2 15.22 11.03 0.24
C SER A 2 15.23 12.45 0.82
N TYR A 3 14.08 12.93 1.30
CA TYR A 3 13.92 14.29 1.83
C TYR A 3 14.72 14.59 3.11
N VAL A 4 14.91 13.61 4.01
CA VAL A 4 15.66 13.82 5.27
C VAL A 4 17.12 14.18 5.00
N TYR A 5 17.72 13.49 4.04
CA TYR A 5 19.09 13.81 3.62
C TYR A 5 19.20 15.11 2.85
N LEU A 6 18.28 15.34 1.92
CA LEU A 6 18.26 16.59 1.17
C LEU A 6 18.11 17.78 2.12
N ALA A 7 17.26 17.67 3.14
CA ALA A 7 17.13 18.68 4.20
C ALA A 7 18.45 18.87 4.95
N SER A 8 19.12 17.77 5.36
CA SER A 8 20.42 17.84 6.04
C SER A 8 21.50 18.53 5.20
N ARG A 9 21.67 18.09 3.94
CA ARG A 9 22.63 18.68 2.98
C ARG A 9 22.34 20.14 2.71
N TYR A 10 21.07 20.47 2.48
CA TYR A 10 20.65 21.85 2.23
C TYR A 10 20.98 22.77 3.41
N VAL A 11 20.80 22.29 4.65
CA VAL A 11 21.16 23.04 5.86
C VAL A 11 22.69 23.19 6.01
N GLN A 12 23.46 22.16 5.67
CA GLN A 12 24.93 22.16 5.75
C GLN A 12 25.59 23.07 4.70
N GLU A 13 25.15 22.97 3.44
CA GLU A 13 25.83 23.59 2.30
C GLU A 13 25.30 24.99 1.97
N SER A 14 24.04 25.30 2.33
CA SER A 14 23.47 26.62 2.07
C SER A 14 23.85 27.63 3.16
N LYS A 15 24.36 28.80 2.71
CA LYS A 15 24.59 29.96 3.58
C LYS A 15 23.28 30.54 4.14
N PHE A 16 22.18 30.41 3.40
CA PHE A 16 20.85 30.90 3.76
C PHE A 16 19.84 29.79 3.51
N ASN A 17 19.54 29.00 4.53
CA ASN A 17 18.58 27.90 4.42
C ASN A 17 17.17 28.32 4.87
N LEU A 18 16.16 27.95 4.09
CA LEU A 18 14.75 28.01 4.47
C LEU A 18 14.06 26.73 4.00
N ILE A 19 13.52 25.96 4.94
CA ILE A 19 12.78 24.73 4.65
C ILE A 19 11.30 24.95 4.91
N LEU A 20 10.48 24.70 3.90
CA LEU A 20 9.02 24.70 4.00
C LEU A 20 8.47 23.29 3.75
N GLY A 21 7.83 22.71 4.77
CA GLY A 21 7.14 21.42 4.66
C GLY A 21 5.64 21.63 4.44
N LEU A 22 5.10 21.10 3.35
CA LEU A 22 3.66 21.12 3.07
C LEU A 22 3.07 19.72 3.26
N THR A 23 2.12 19.59 4.17
CA THR A 23 1.41 18.34 4.40
C THR A 23 -0.01 18.58 4.85
N ALA A 24 -0.93 17.74 4.36
CA ALA A 24 -2.31 17.71 4.84
C ALA A 24 -2.46 16.83 6.10
N SER A 25 -1.40 16.18 6.57
CA SER A 25 -1.37 15.38 7.81
C SER A 25 0.09 15.04 8.14
N PRO A 26 0.74 15.72 9.09
CA PRO A 26 2.13 15.40 9.49
C PRO A 26 2.24 14.06 10.22
N GLY A 27 1.15 13.55 10.78
CA GLY A 27 1.09 12.28 11.49
C GLY A 27 -0.20 12.20 12.30
N SER A 28 -0.52 11.02 12.84
CA SER A 28 -1.66 10.85 13.77
C SER A 28 -1.20 10.71 15.23
N ASP A 29 0.08 10.96 15.50
CA ASP A 29 0.70 10.81 16.81
C ASP A 29 1.80 11.86 16.98
N LYS A 30 1.86 12.49 18.16
CA LYS A 30 2.82 13.54 18.52
C LYS A 30 4.27 13.12 18.32
N TYR A 31 4.66 11.90 18.67
CA TYR A 31 6.04 11.43 18.50
C TYR A 31 6.45 11.37 17.03
N LYS A 32 5.54 10.94 16.16
CA LYS A 32 5.79 10.92 14.71
C LYS A 32 5.88 12.32 14.12
N ILE A 33 5.05 13.24 14.61
CA ILE A 33 5.11 14.65 14.18
C ILE A 33 6.47 15.24 14.59
N LYS A 34 6.90 14.99 15.83
CA LYS A 34 8.23 15.41 16.32
C LYS A 34 9.36 14.82 15.46
N GLU A 35 9.32 13.53 15.19
CA GLU A 35 10.29 12.84 14.32
C GLU A 35 10.37 13.47 12.92
N VAL A 36 9.23 13.83 12.31
CA VAL A 36 9.20 14.50 11.00
C VAL A 36 9.80 15.90 11.09
N CYS A 37 9.48 16.66 12.14
CA CYS A 37 10.02 18.00 12.35
C CYS A 37 11.53 17.98 12.59
N GLU A 38 12.04 17.03 13.38
CA GLU A 38 13.48 16.84 13.62
C GLU A 38 14.21 16.48 12.33
N ASN A 39 13.72 15.49 11.60
CA ASN A 39 14.34 15.03 10.35
C ASN A 39 14.37 16.08 9.23
N LEU A 40 13.47 17.07 9.26
CA LEU A 40 13.37 18.13 8.25
C LEU A 40 13.79 19.50 8.78
N TYR A 41 14.32 19.58 10.00
CA TYR A 41 14.72 20.83 10.65
C TYR A 41 13.59 21.89 10.71
N ILE A 42 12.34 21.44 10.86
CA ILE A 42 11.17 22.32 10.93
C ILE A 42 11.16 23.03 12.29
N GLN A 43 11.19 24.36 12.26
CA GLN A 43 11.22 25.19 13.46
C GLN A 43 9.83 25.61 13.92
N ASN A 44 8.93 25.86 12.98
CA ASN A 44 7.58 26.32 13.27
C ASN A 44 6.56 25.47 12.53
N ILE A 45 5.56 24.99 13.25
CA ILE A 45 4.41 24.28 12.70
C ILE A 45 3.23 25.26 12.69
N VAL A 46 2.78 25.61 11.49
CA VAL A 46 1.54 26.35 11.30
C VAL A 46 0.45 25.38 10.85
N VAL A 47 -0.62 25.31 11.62
CA VAL A 47 -1.80 24.49 11.31
C VAL A 47 -2.93 25.41 10.91
N LYS A 48 -3.62 25.04 9.83
CA LYS A 48 -4.84 25.67 9.37
C LYS A 48 -5.91 24.60 9.19
N THR A 49 -7.11 24.89 9.69
CA THR A 49 -8.30 24.04 9.65
C THR A 49 -9.34 24.64 8.72
N GLU A 50 -10.33 23.82 8.34
CA GLU A 50 -11.50 24.27 7.59
C GLU A 50 -12.32 25.39 8.27
N ASP A 51 -12.20 25.54 9.59
CA ASP A 51 -12.96 26.51 10.39
C ASP A 51 -12.27 27.88 10.52
N ASP A 52 -10.99 27.98 10.14
CA ASP A 52 -10.23 29.23 10.25
C ASP A 52 -10.80 30.33 9.33
N ALA A 53 -10.84 31.57 9.83
CA ALA A 53 -11.49 32.69 9.14
C ALA A 53 -10.88 33.01 7.76
N ASP A 54 -9.58 32.75 7.57
CA ASP A 54 -8.87 32.95 6.30
C ASP A 54 -8.96 31.74 5.35
N VAL A 55 -9.47 30.59 5.82
CA VAL A 55 -9.65 29.36 5.03
C VAL A 55 -11.10 29.14 4.66
N LYS A 56 -12.01 29.34 5.61
CA LYS A 56 -13.45 29.08 5.52
C LYS A 56 -14.12 29.67 4.26
N PRO A 57 -13.79 30.89 3.78
CA PRO A 57 -14.38 31.43 2.54
C PRO A 57 -14.03 30.62 1.27
N TYR A 58 -12.94 29.87 1.30
CA TYR A 58 -12.40 29.11 0.18
C TYR A 58 -12.59 27.59 0.34
N PHE A 59 -13.01 27.15 1.53
CA PHE A 59 -13.24 25.75 1.83
C PHE A 59 -14.58 25.29 1.25
N ASN A 60 -14.51 24.37 0.28
CA ASN A 60 -15.68 23.67 -0.23
C ASN A 60 -15.76 22.29 0.43
N PRO A 61 -16.67 22.08 1.40
CA PRO A 61 -16.80 20.79 2.05
C PRO A 61 -17.20 19.72 1.05
N VAL A 62 -16.62 18.53 1.19
CA VAL A 62 -17.08 17.35 0.49
C VAL A 62 -18.15 16.70 1.35
N ASP A 63 -19.37 16.61 0.82
CA ASP A 63 -20.46 15.89 1.48
C ASP A 63 -20.19 14.38 1.38
N ILE A 64 -19.96 13.74 2.54
CA ILE A 64 -19.69 12.30 2.65
C ILE A 64 -20.88 11.62 3.29
N GLU A 65 -21.63 10.90 2.47
CA GLU A 65 -22.75 10.07 2.89
C GLU A 65 -22.29 8.64 3.14
N TRP A 66 -22.45 8.17 4.37
CA TRP A 66 -22.15 6.79 4.76
C TRP A 66 -23.39 5.91 4.56
N VAL A 67 -23.34 5.07 3.53
CA VAL A 67 -24.45 4.20 3.16
C VAL A 67 -24.28 2.85 3.86
N LYS A 68 -25.02 2.65 4.96
CA LYS A 68 -25.03 1.40 5.72
C LYS A 68 -25.88 0.35 5.04
N ILE A 69 -25.34 -0.86 4.92
CA ILE A 69 -25.93 -1.97 4.17
C ILE A 69 -25.94 -3.20 5.05
N LYS A 70 -27.11 -3.80 5.21
CA LYS A 70 -27.27 -5.06 5.93
C LYS A 70 -26.89 -6.25 5.05
N MET A 71 -26.14 -7.18 5.62
CA MET A 71 -25.81 -8.42 4.95
C MET A 71 -27.06 -9.32 4.84
N SER A 72 -27.19 -10.06 3.74
CA SER A 72 -28.32 -10.99 3.56
C SER A 72 -28.20 -12.20 4.49
N SER A 73 -29.32 -12.86 4.78
CA SER A 73 -29.36 -14.06 5.64
C SER A 73 -28.50 -15.20 5.08
N GLU A 74 -28.42 -15.29 3.76
CA GLU A 74 -27.65 -16.27 2.99
C GLU A 74 -26.14 -16.05 3.19
N LEU A 75 -25.68 -14.80 3.05
CA LEU A 75 -24.29 -14.43 3.27
C LEU A 75 -23.89 -14.57 4.74
N GLN A 76 -24.79 -14.24 5.67
CA GLN A 76 -24.59 -14.43 7.10
C GLN A 76 -24.34 -15.90 7.45
N LYS A 77 -25.14 -16.82 6.92
CA LYS A 77 -24.93 -18.27 7.10
C LYS A 77 -23.57 -18.74 6.55
N ILE A 78 -23.14 -18.20 5.41
CA ILE A 78 -21.83 -18.53 4.83
C ILE A 78 -20.71 -17.98 5.73
N LYS A 79 -20.79 -16.71 6.13
CA LYS A 79 -19.85 -16.03 7.02
C LYS A 79 -19.67 -16.80 8.32
N GLU A 80 -20.74 -17.21 8.98
CA GLU A 80 -20.67 -17.95 10.24
C GLU A 80 -19.84 -19.24 10.14
N ASN A 81 -19.92 -19.93 9.00
CA ASN A 81 -19.11 -21.12 8.75
C ASN A 81 -17.63 -20.77 8.50
N VAL A 82 -17.35 -19.69 7.77
CA VAL A 82 -15.99 -19.18 7.58
C VAL A 82 -15.38 -18.74 8.93
N ASP A 83 -16.15 -18.04 9.77
CA ASP A 83 -15.75 -17.56 11.09
C ASP A 83 -15.43 -18.73 12.03
N LYS A 84 -16.23 -19.81 12.00
CA LYS A 84 -15.94 -21.04 12.75
C LYS A 84 -14.62 -21.67 12.30
N ALA A 85 -14.41 -21.81 10.99
CA ALA A 85 -13.17 -22.34 10.43
C ALA A 85 -11.94 -21.49 10.83
N LEU A 86 -12.10 -20.16 10.87
CA LEU A 86 -11.06 -19.24 11.34
C LEU A 86 -10.77 -19.43 12.83
N LYS A 87 -11.82 -19.44 13.66
CA LYS A 87 -11.74 -19.53 15.12
C LYS A 87 -11.03 -20.80 15.57
N ILE A 88 -11.29 -21.95 14.92
CA ILE A 88 -10.62 -23.22 15.21
C ILE A 88 -9.10 -23.08 15.02
N ARG A 89 -8.66 -22.51 13.88
CA ARG A 89 -7.24 -22.37 13.55
C ARG A 89 -6.52 -21.36 14.43
N VAL A 90 -7.16 -20.24 14.71
CA VAL A 90 -6.60 -19.21 15.61
C VAL A 90 -6.46 -19.76 17.04
N LYS A 91 -7.45 -20.53 17.53
CA LYS A 91 -7.32 -21.24 18.82
C LYS A 91 -6.17 -22.24 18.83
N ALA A 92 -5.99 -23.02 17.76
CA ALA A 92 -4.87 -23.96 17.65
C ALA A 92 -3.53 -23.22 17.75
N LEU A 93 -3.35 -22.10 17.03
CA LEU A 93 -2.14 -21.28 17.14
C LEU A 93 -1.91 -20.72 18.53
N LYS A 94 -2.96 -20.32 19.25
CA LYS A 94 -2.84 -19.87 20.65
C LYS A 94 -2.39 -21.01 21.56
N ASN A 95 -2.98 -22.19 21.42
CA ASN A 95 -2.63 -23.36 22.22
C ASN A 95 -1.18 -23.84 21.97
N MET A 96 -0.68 -23.66 20.73
CA MET A 96 0.72 -23.91 20.37
C MET A 96 1.69 -22.81 20.87
N GLY A 97 1.21 -21.77 21.54
CA GLY A 97 2.05 -20.64 21.99
C GLY A 97 2.52 -19.72 20.86
N ILE A 98 2.05 -19.91 19.62
CA ILE A 98 2.48 -19.12 18.46
C ILE A 98 1.89 -17.71 18.49
N ILE A 99 0.69 -17.54 19.04
CA ILE A 99 0.04 -16.23 19.23
C ILE A 99 -0.45 -16.09 20.67
N LYS A 100 -0.43 -14.87 21.21
CA LYS A 100 -0.81 -14.61 22.61
C LYS A 100 -2.32 -14.58 22.82
N THR A 101 -3.08 -14.14 21.82
CA THR A 101 -4.54 -13.96 21.88
C THR A 101 -5.22 -14.50 20.63
N VAL A 102 -6.52 -14.77 20.74
CA VAL A 102 -7.35 -15.13 19.57
C VAL A 102 -7.88 -13.90 18.81
N SER A 103 -7.81 -12.72 19.41
CA SER A 103 -8.17 -11.47 18.76
C SER A 103 -6.96 -10.93 18.00
N VAL A 104 -6.80 -11.38 16.75
CA VAL A 104 -5.63 -11.07 15.91
C VAL A 104 -6.07 -10.48 14.57
N ASN A 105 -5.36 -9.46 14.12
CA ASN A 105 -5.53 -8.90 12.78
C ASN A 105 -4.56 -9.57 11.78
N LYS A 106 -4.68 -9.21 10.49
CA LYS A 106 -3.81 -9.76 9.43
C LYS A 106 -2.33 -9.49 9.66
N VAL A 107 -1.98 -8.32 10.22
CA VAL A 107 -0.59 -7.93 10.51
C VAL A 107 0.00 -8.82 11.60
N ASP A 108 -0.78 -9.12 12.66
CA ASP A 108 -0.34 -10.00 13.75
C ASP A 108 -0.02 -11.41 13.23
N ILE A 109 -0.85 -11.94 12.34
CA ILE A 109 -0.64 -13.25 11.70
C ILE A 109 0.60 -13.25 10.80
N LEU A 110 0.82 -12.18 10.03
CA LEU A 110 2.02 -12.05 9.19
C LEU A 110 3.30 -11.96 10.02
N LYS A 111 3.29 -11.20 11.12
CA LYS A 111 4.40 -11.12 12.06
C LYS A 111 4.68 -12.47 12.72
N ALA A 112 3.63 -13.18 13.17
CA ALA A 112 3.77 -14.50 13.74
C ALA A 112 4.37 -15.49 12.75
N ARG A 113 3.95 -15.43 11.49
CA ARG A 113 4.53 -16.23 10.40
C ARG A 113 6.00 -15.91 10.15
N GLY A 114 6.37 -14.64 10.05
CA GLY A 114 7.76 -14.23 9.87
C GLY A 114 8.66 -14.78 10.97
N ARG A 115 8.25 -14.63 12.24
CA ARG A 115 8.97 -15.16 13.40
C ARG A 115 9.16 -16.69 13.33
N VAL A 116 8.08 -17.45 13.10
CA VAL A 116 8.17 -18.92 13.02
C VAL A 116 9.04 -19.36 11.83
N GLN A 117 8.99 -18.66 10.69
CA GLN A 117 9.87 -18.94 9.56
C GLN A 117 11.34 -18.67 9.91
N GLY A 118 11.62 -17.57 10.62
CA GLY A 118 12.95 -17.26 11.14
C GLY A 118 13.48 -18.33 12.08
N GLU A 119 12.67 -18.79 13.05
CA GLU A 119 13.01 -19.88 13.97
C GLU A 119 13.34 -21.18 13.24
N ILE A 120 12.52 -21.57 12.25
CA ILE A 120 12.77 -22.77 11.43
C ILE A 120 14.10 -22.66 10.68
N ALA A 121 14.39 -21.48 10.14
CA ALA A 121 15.57 -21.29 9.29
C ALA A 121 16.87 -21.15 10.08
N ARG A 122 16.82 -20.68 11.34
CA ARG A 122 18.00 -20.61 12.21
C ARG A 122 18.33 -21.93 12.90
N SER A 123 17.41 -22.89 12.89
CA SER A 123 17.61 -24.21 13.50
C SER A 123 18.16 -25.23 12.51
N SER A 124 19.18 -25.98 12.93
CA SER A 124 19.70 -27.13 12.19
C SER A 124 18.75 -28.34 12.25
N ASN A 125 17.92 -28.44 13.29
CA ASN A 125 16.90 -29.47 13.45
C ASN A 125 15.59 -28.88 13.99
N PRO A 126 14.84 -28.15 13.15
CA PRO A 126 13.64 -27.45 13.57
C PRO A 126 12.53 -28.39 14.03
N ASN A 127 11.87 -28.06 15.15
CA ASN A 127 10.75 -28.83 15.68
C ASN A 127 9.64 -28.97 14.61
N LYS A 128 9.15 -30.20 14.41
CA LYS A 128 8.04 -30.52 13.48
C LYS A 128 6.80 -29.67 13.74
N GLU A 129 6.55 -29.28 14.99
CA GLU A 129 5.45 -28.41 15.38
C GLU A 129 5.52 -27.02 14.72
N LEU A 130 6.72 -26.48 14.47
CA LEU A 130 6.87 -25.19 13.80
C LEU A 130 6.40 -25.24 12.34
N PHE A 131 6.67 -26.35 11.64
CA PHE A 131 6.14 -26.54 10.28
C PHE A 131 4.63 -26.71 10.27
N HIS A 132 4.06 -27.34 11.30
CA HIS A 132 2.62 -27.40 11.48
C HIS A 132 2.03 -25.99 11.72
N ALA A 133 2.67 -25.18 12.56
CA ALA A 133 2.29 -23.79 12.81
C ALA A 133 2.31 -22.95 11.52
N ILE A 134 3.33 -23.07 10.67
CA ILE A 134 3.38 -22.39 9.36
C ILE A 134 2.20 -22.78 8.47
N SER A 135 1.83 -24.06 8.46
CA SER A 135 0.66 -24.52 7.70
C SER A 135 -0.64 -23.92 8.23
N ILE A 136 -0.82 -23.86 9.56
CA ILE A 136 -2.00 -23.25 10.17
C ILE A 136 -2.03 -21.74 9.93
N LEU A 137 -0.91 -21.01 10.11
CA LEU A 137 -0.80 -19.57 9.84
C LEU A 137 -1.16 -19.26 8.38
N SER A 138 -0.66 -20.07 7.45
CA SER A 138 -1.01 -19.94 6.03
C SER A 138 -2.49 -20.21 5.77
N ALA A 139 -3.09 -21.18 6.45
CA ALA A 139 -4.53 -21.44 6.38
C ALA A 139 -5.34 -20.27 6.96
N VAL A 140 -4.91 -19.67 8.09
CA VAL A 140 -5.54 -18.48 8.68
C VAL A 140 -5.54 -17.32 7.69
N ILE A 141 -4.42 -17.05 7.01
CA ILE A 141 -4.34 -16.00 5.97
C ILE A 141 -5.36 -16.26 4.86
N ASN A 142 -5.48 -17.52 4.41
CA ASN A 142 -6.45 -17.89 3.38
C ASN A 142 -7.90 -17.70 3.86
N VAL A 143 -8.23 -18.12 5.09
CA VAL A 143 -9.57 -17.96 5.65
C VAL A 143 -9.92 -16.49 5.89
N GLN A 144 -8.99 -15.68 6.40
CA GLN A 144 -9.20 -14.24 6.59
C GLN A 144 -9.48 -13.52 5.26
N HIS A 145 -8.83 -13.95 4.18
CA HIS A 145 -9.15 -13.42 2.85
C HIS A 145 -10.52 -13.91 2.38
N ALA A 146 -10.86 -15.19 2.57
CA ALA A 146 -12.19 -15.71 2.24
C ALA A 146 -13.32 -14.98 3.00
N GLN A 147 -13.10 -14.67 4.27
CA GLN A 147 -13.99 -13.89 5.13
C GLN A 147 -14.20 -12.48 4.55
N GLU A 148 -13.10 -11.79 4.20
CA GLU A 148 -13.13 -10.47 3.57
C GLU A 148 -13.95 -10.47 2.28
N LEU A 149 -13.76 -11.46 1.40
CA LEU A 149 -14.53 -11.58 0.15
C LEU A 149 -16.04 -11.71 0.43
N ILE A 150 -16.45 -12.55 1.38
CA ILE A 150 -17.87 -12.73 1.73
C ILE A 150 -18.47 -11.46 2.34
N GLU A 151 -17.73 -10.79 3.23
CA GLU A 151 -18.19 -9.59 3.94
C GLU A 151 -18.33 -8.36 3.06
N THR A 152 -17.53 -8.25 2.00
CA THR A 152 -17.45 -7.01 1.20
C THR A 152 -17.86 -7.16 -0.26
N GLN A 153 -17.73 -8.35 -0.85
CA GLN A 153 -17.82 -8.53 -2.31
C GLN A 153 -18.85 -9.58 -2.72
N GLY A 154 -19.05 -10.63 -1.91
CA GLY A 154 -20.09 -11.64 -2.09
C GLY A 154 -19.60 -13.00 -2.60
N VAL A 155 -20.57 -13.83 -3.00
CA VAL A 155 -20.34 -15.26 -3.28
C VAL A 155 -19.56 -15.52 -4.57
N GLN A 156 -19.67 -14.65 -5.58
CA GLN A 156 -18.99 -14.83 -6.86
C GLN A 156 -17.47 -14.69 -6.71
N THR A 157 -17.00 -13.62 -6.06
CA THR A 157 -15.56 -13.41 -5.81
C THR A 157 -15.01 -14.44 -4.83
N PHE A 158 -15.79 -14.82 -3.82
CA PHE A 158 -15.45 -15.93 -2.94
C PHE A 158 -15.25 -17.24 -3.72
N ASN A 159 -16.20 -17.63 -4.57
CA ASN A 159 -16.09 -18.88 -5.33
C ASN A 159 -14.90 -18.86 -6.30
N LYS A 160 -14.65 -17.74 -7.00
CA LYS A 160 -13.44 -17.54 -7.82
C LYS A 160 -12.16 -17.74 -6.99
N TYR A 161 -12.11 -17.16 -5.80
CA TYR A 161 -10.98 -17.36 -4.90
C TYR A 161 -10.81 -18.83 -4.47
N ILE A 162 -11.90 -19.52 -4.15
CA ILE A 162 -11.87 -20.95 -3.79
C ILE A 162 -11.32 -21.79 -4.95
N ASP A 163 -11.71 -21.50 -6.18
CA ASP A 163 -11.22 -22.23 -7.35
C ASP A 163 -9.71 -21.99 -7.57
N ARG A 164 -9.22 -20.75 -7.38
CA ARG A 164 -7.78 -20.46 -7.37
C ARG A 164 -7.07 -21.18 -6.22
N LEU A 165 -7.67 -21.20 -5.03
CA LEU A 165 -7.09 -21.83 -3.84
C LEU A 165 -6.96 -23.35 -4.02
N ARG A 166 -7.94 -24.01 -4.66
CA ARG A 166 -7.89 -25.44 -5.01
C ARG A 166 -6.73 -25.77 -5.95
N LYS A 167 -6.43 -24.89 -6.91
CA LYS A 167 -5.32 -25.06 -7.87
C LYS A 167 -3.93 -25.01 -7.20
N LYS A 168 -3.77 -24.28 -6.10
CA LYS A 168 -2.46 -24.10 -5.42
C LYS A 168 -1.88 -25.37 -4.80
N LYS A 169 -2.67 -26.43 -4.58
CA LYS A 169 -2.24 -27.75 -4.02
C LYS A 169 -1.39 -27.71 -2.73
N THR A 170 -1.38 -26.60 -1.98
CA THR A 170 -0.58 -26.46 -0.74
C THR A 170 -1.18 -27.24 0.43
N LYS A 171 -0.37 -27.60 1.44
CA LYS A 171 -0.87 -28.26 2.67
C LYS A 171 -1.94 -27.43 3.38
N ALA A 172 -1.73 -26.12 3.47
CA ALA A 172 -2.68 -25.18 4.05
C ALA A 172 -4.01 -25.13 3.28
N ALA A 173 -3.96 -25.07 1.94
CA ALA A 173 -5.17 -25.09 1.12
C ALA A 173 -5.91 -26.43 1.24
N LYS A 174 -5.20 -27.56 1.16
CA LYS A 174 -5.79 -28.90 1.32
C LYS A 174 -6.47 -29.05 2.67
N SER A 175 -5.74 -28.77 3.77
CA SER A 175 -6.30 -28.83 5.13
C SER A 175 -7.53 -27.94 5.29
N LEU A 176 -7.56 -26.79 4.63
CA LEU A 176 -8.72 -25.91 4.65
C LEU A 176 -9.90 -26.46 3.83
N MET A 177 -9.66 -27.12 2.70
CA MET A 177 -10.72 -27.77 1.91
C MET A 177 -11.34 -28.99 2.60
N TRP A 178 -10.65 -29.62 3.55
CA TRP A 178 -11.16 -30.76 4.32
C TRP A 178 -11.87 -30.34 5.62
N ASP A 179 -11.88 -29.04 5.94
CA ASP A 179 -12.58 -28.52 7.11
C ASP A 179 -14.09 -28.55 6.88
N ASP A 180 -14.85 -29.11 7.83
CA ASP A 180 -16.30 -29.25 7.70
C ASP A 180 -17.01 -27.89 7.58
N ASN A 181 -16.60 -26.90 8.39
CA ASN A 181 -17.21 -25.58 8.35
C ASN A 181 -16.86 -24.89 7.03
N PHE A 182 -15.59 -24.92 6.62
CA PHE A 182 -15.19 -24.29 5.36
C PHE A 182 -15.82 -24.97 4.14
N SER A 183 -15.91 -26.30 4.13
CA SER A 183 -16.61 -27.07 3.10
C SER A 183 -18.09 -26.72 3.03
N ARG A 184 -18.73 -26.56 4.18
CA ARG A 184 -20.13 -26.11 4.28
C ARG A 184 -20.27 -24.69 3.73
N ALA A 185 -19.37 -23.77 4.05
CA ALA A 185 -19.35 -22.41 3.50
C ALA A 185 -19.24 -22.43 1.97
N ILE A 186 -18.35 -23.23 1.40
CA ILE A 186 -18.20 -23.39 -0.06
C ILE A 186 -19.48 -23.93 -0.69
N SER A 187 -20.08 -24.96 -0.10
CA SER A 187 -21.34 -25.54 -0.60
C SER A 187 -22.48 -24.51 -0.61
N LEU A 188 -22.63 -23.77 0.49
CA LEU A 188 -23.62 -22.71 0.63
C LEU A 188 -23.37 -21.57 -0.37
N ALA A 189 -22.13 -21.12 -0.53
CA ALA A 189 -21.76 -20.06 -1.47
C ALA A 189 -22.03 -20.46 -2.93
N ARG A 190 -21.71 -21.69 -3.32
CA ARG A 190 -22.01 -22.21 -4.66
C ARG A 190 -23.52 -22.36 -4.89
N LYS A 191 -24.28 -22.80 -3.88
CA LYS A 191 -25.74 -22.84 -3.96
C LYS A 191 -26.30 -21.42 -4.11
N ALA A 192 -25.82 -20.47 -3.32
CA ALA A 192 -26.25 -19.08 -3.38
C ALA A 192 -25.98 -18.46 -4.75
N GLU A 193 -24.77 -18.63 -5.30
CA GLU A 193 -24.42 -18.14 -6.65
C GLU A 193 -25.34 -18.72 -7.73
N LYS A 194 -25.63 -20.04 -7.68
CA LYS A 194 -26.57 -20.68 -8.63
C LYS A 194 -27.98 -20.10 -8.58
N HIS A 195 -28.42 -19.60 -7.43
CA HIS A 195 -29.72 -18.94 -7.28
C HIS A 195 -29.65 -17.42 -7.54
N GLY A 196 -28.53 -16.92 -8.07
CA GLY A 196 -28.35 -15.50 -8.40
C GLY A 196 -28.17 -14.59 -7.18
N TRP A 197 -27.80 -15.14 -6.02
CA TRP A 197 -27.50 -14.30 -4.86
C TRP A 197 -26.21 -13.51 -5.10
N GLU A 198 -26.30 -12.21 -4.89
CA GLU A 198 -25.20 -11.26 -5.00
C GLU A 198 -25.02 -10.51 -3.67
N HIS A 199 -23.91 -9.80 -3.53
CA HIS A 199 -23.70 -8.97 -2.35
C HIS A 199 -24.64 -7.76 -2.36
N PRO A 200 -25.28 -7.40 -1.23
CA PRO A 200 -26.15 -6.23 -1.16
C PRO A 200 -25.51 -4.91 -1.62
N LYS A 201 -24.17 -4.75 -1.44
CA LYS A 201 -23.44 -3.59 -1.98
C LYS A 201 -23.51 -3.46 -3.50
N LEU A 202 -23.52 -4.58 -4.23
CA LEU A 202 -23.62 -4.55 -5.68
C LEU A 202 -24.95 -3.93 -6.12
N ARG A 203 -26.05 -4.31 -5.46
CA ARG A 203 -27.38 -3.73 -5.67
C ARG A 203 -27.41 -2.25 -5.31
N GLU A 204 -26.84 -1.88 -4.18
CA GLU A 204 -26.85 -0.49 -3.73
C GLU A 204 -26.03 0.43 -4.65
N VAL A 205 -24.85 -0.01 -5.12
CA VAL A 205 -24.06 0.76 -6.10
C VAL A 205 -24.84 0.94 -7.39
N THR A 206 -25.49 -0.10 -7.91
CA THR A 206 -26.31 0.01 -9.12
C THR A 206 -27.48 0.97 -8.92
N LYS A 207 -28.16 0.89 -7.77
CA LYS A 207 -29.26 1.78 -7.41
C LYS A 207 -28.80 3.24 -7.33
N ILE A 208 -27.69 3.51 -6.65
CA ILE A 208 -27.08 4.85 -6.56
C ILE A 208 -26.78 5.38 -7.97
N LEU A 209 -26.17 4.56 -8.83
CA LEU A 209 -25.82 4.96 -10.18
C LEU A 209 -27.06 5.22 -11.04
N LYS A 210 -28.12 4.41 -10.95
CA LYS A 210 -29.38 4.65 -11.66
C LYS A 210 -30.08 5.93 -11.18
N GLN A 211 -30.07 6.19 -9.87
CA GLN A 211 -30.61 7.44 -9.32
C GLN A 211 -29.85 8.66 -9.82
N GLU A 212 -28.53 8.54 -9.95
CA GLU A 212 -27.66 9.61 -10.43
C GLU A 212 -27.78 9.82 -11.96
N LEU A 213 -27.86 8.72 -12.73
CA LEU A 213 -27.85 8.74 -14.19
C LEU A 213 -29.25 8.83 -14.84
N GLY A 214 -30.33 8.63 -14.08
CA GLY A 214 -31.72 8.66 -14.57
C GLY A 214 -32.18 7.40 -15.32
N ASP A 215 -33.48 7.28 -15.62
CA ASP A 215 -34.10 6.09 -16.24
C ASP A 215 -33.86 5.93 -17.76
N ASN A 216 -33.40 6.99 -18.45
CA ASN A 216 -33.23 7.01 -19.91
C ASN A 216 -31.77 6.83 -20.37
N GLY A 217 -30.83 6.54 -19.45
CA GLY A 217 -29.39 6.55 -19.77
C GLY A 217 -28.84 7.93 -20.16
N GLN A 218 -29.61 9.00 -19.90
CA GLN A 218 -29.21 10.39 -19.98
C GLN A 218 -29.53 11.07 -18.65
N THR A 219 -28.50 11.72 -18.11
CA THR A 219 -28.40 12.22 -16.73
C THR A 219 -29.40 13.34 -16.43
N LYS A 220 -30.09 13.28 -15.27
CA LYS A 220 -31.01 14.33 -14.75
C LYS A 220 -30.30 15.58 -14.21
N LEU A 221 -29.10 15.90 -14.67
CA LEU A 221 -28.30 17.05 -14.22
C LEU A 221 -28.22 18.11 -15.31
N THR A 222 -29.30 18.87 -15.46
CA THR A 222 -29.24 20.25 -15.99
C THR A 222 -28.76 21.15 -14.85
N THR A 223 -27.51 21.59 -14.89
CA THR A 223 -27.02 22.57 -13.91
C THR A 223 -27.28 23.99 -14.39
N GLU A 224 -28.04 24.77 -13.61
CA GLU A 224 -28.36 26.19 -13.84
C GLU A 224 -27.16 27.16 -13.76
N ARG A 225 -25.91 26.67 -13.74
CA ARG A 225 -24.72 27.50 -13.44
C ARG A 225 -23.58 27.43 -14.45
N PHE A 226 -23.88 27.08 -15.70
CA PHE A 226 -22.99 27.34 -16.83
C PHE A 226 -23.80 27.95 -17.96
N ASP A 227 -23.70 29.27 -18.08
CA ASP A 227 -24.30 30.07 -19.15
C ASP A 227 -23.40 30.06 -20.40
N ASP A 228 -22.99 28.86 -20.83
CA ASP A 228 -22.30 28.65 -22.11
C ASP A 228 -23.03 27.55 -22.88
N LYS A 229 -23.78 27.98 -23.89
CA LYS A 229 -24.69 27.22 -24.75
C LYS A 229 -24.03 26.13 -25.63
N THR A 230 -22.94 25.49 -25.21
CA THR A 230 -22.19 24.56 -26.08
C THR A 230 -21.73 23.23 -25.48
N ASN A 231 -22.10 22.84 -24.25
CA ASN A 231 -21.85 21.46 -23.80
C ASN A 231 -22.92 20.97 -22.81
N GLU A 232 -23.79 20.07 -23.27
CA GLU A 232 -24.57 19.18 -22.41
C GLU A 232 -23.60 18.33 -21.58
N SER A 233 -23.22 18.80 -20.39
CA SER A 233 -22.23 18.08 -19.56
C SER A 233 -22.90 16.92 -18.82
N ALA A 234 -22.81 15.72 -19.39
CA ALA A 234 -23.20 14.47 -18.74
C ALA A 234 -22.51 14.31 -17.38
N SER A 235 -23.25 13.86 -16.37
CA SER A 235 -22.72 13.59 -15.03
C SER A 235 -21.68 12.48 -15.07
N LYS A 236 -20.52 12.74 -14.47
CA LYS A 236 -19.42 11.77 -14.44
C LYS A 236 -19.35 11.16 -13.06
N VAL A 237 -19.41 9.83 -12.98
CA VAL A 237 -19.32 9.08 -11.72
C VAL A 237 -18.07 8.22 -11.69
N ILE A 238 -17.44 8.13 -10.52
CA ILE A 238 -16.34 7.20 -10.30
C ILE A 238 -16.71 6.25 -9.18
N VAL A 239 -16.50 4.95 -9.40
CA VAL A 239 -16.61 3.93 -8.35
C VAL A 239 -15.23 3.36 -8.06
N PHE A 240 -14.78 3.49 -6.82
CA PHE A 240 -13.55 2.87 -6.35
C PHE A 240 -13.84 1.56 -5.63
N THR A 241 -13.01 0.56 -5.87
CA THR A 241 -12.98 -0.70 -5.11
C THR A 241 -11.53 -1.13 -4.89
N GLN A 242 -11.21 -1.96 -3.90
CA GLN A 242 -9.82 -2.42 -3.68
C GLN A 242 -9.37 -3.55 -4.64
N TYR A 243 -10.31 -4.26 -5.28
CA TYR A 243 -10.00 -5.52 -5.98
C TYR A 243 -10.46 -5.54 -7.43
N ARG A 244 -9.63 -6.09 -8.32
CA ARG A 244 -9.96 -6.25 -9.75
C ARG A 244 -11.14 -7.19 -9.98
N ASP A 245 -11.26 -8.26 -9.18
CA ASP A 245 -12.40 -9.18 -9.26
C ASP A 245 -13.73 -8.47 -8.94
N THR A 246 -13.74 -7.58 -7.94
CA THR A 246 -14.90 -6.75 -7.59
C THR A 246 -15.19 -5.73 -8.70
N LEU A 247 -14.15 -5.11 -9.25
CA LEU A 247 -14.26 -4.17 -10.36
C LEU A 247 -14.93 -4.82 -11.57
N GLU A 248 -14.49 -6.03 -11.94
CA GLU A 248 -15.08 -6.82 -13.02
C GLU A 248 -16.53 -7.19 -12.74
N MET A 249 -16.84 -7.61 -11.51
CA MET A 249 -18.22 -7.92 -11.10
C MET A 249 -19.13 -6.70 -11.20
N ILE A 250 -18.67 -5.53 -10.75
CA ILE A 250 -19.42 -4.27 -10.89
C ILE A 250 -19.62 -3.95 -12.37
N HIS A 251 -18.56 -4.02 -13.18
CA HIS A 251 -18.64 -3.75 -14.63
C HIS A 251 -19.70 -4.61 -15.33
N GLN A 252 -19.67 -5.93 -15.11
CA GLN A 252 -20.64 -6.85 -15.69
C GLN A 252 -22.08 -6.58 -15.21
N LYS A 253 -22.25 -6.16 -13.95
CA LYS A 253 -23.57 -5.76 -13.44
C LYS A 253 -24.04 -4.49 -14.14
N LEU A 254 -23.19 -3.47 -14.27
CA LEU A 254 -23.53 -2.21 -14.92
C LEU A 254 -23.86 -2.41 -16.41
N GLU A 255 -23.10 -3.24 -17.11
CA GLU A 255 -23.37 -3.58 -18.51
C GLU A 255 -24.75 -4.21 -18.71
N LYS A 256 -25.13 -5.17 -17.85
CA LYS A 256 -26.48 -5.79 -17.86
C LYS A 256 -27.60 -4.80 -17.57
N GLU A 257 -27.29 -3.74 -16.84
CA GLU A 257 -28.24 -2.68 -16.46
C GLU A 257 -28.20 -1.50 -17.45
N GLY A 258 -27.45 -1.62 -18.55
CA GLY A 258 -27.36 -0.62 -19.62
C GLY A 258 -26.47 0.59 -19.30
N ILE A 259 -25.65 0.53 -18.25
CA ILE A 259 -24.78 1.64 -17.81
C ILE A 259 -23.38 1.46 -18.43
N LYS A 260 -22.91 2.45 -19.20
CA LYS A 260 -21.60 2.37 -19.84
C LYS A 260 -20.51 2.65 -18.81
N SER A 261 -19.65 1.66 -18.57
CA SER A 261 -18.56 1.79 -17.61
C SER A 261 -17.21 1.40 -18.19
N ALA A 262 -16.16 2.10 -17.76
CA ALA A 262 -14.77 1.80 -18.12
C ALA A 262 -13.98 1.30 -16.91
N LYS A 263 -13.12 0.30 -17.14
CA LYS A 263 -12.27 -0.31 -16.11
C LYS A 263 -10.91 0.38 -16.07
N PHE A 264 -10.45 0.77 -14.88
CA PHE A 264 -9.20 1.49 -14.68
C PHE A 264 -8.38 0.92 -13.52
N PHE A 265 -7.25 0.26 -13.82
CA PHE A 265 -6.37 -0.36 -12.82
C PHE A 265 -4.90 -0.26 -13.21
N GLY A 266 -4.00 -0.52 -12.25
CA GLY A 266 -2.56 -0.33 -12.42
C GLY A 266 -1.88 -1.29 -13.39
N GLN A 267 -0.59 -1.03 -13.66
CA GLN A 267 0.23 -1.75 -14.64
C GLN A 267 0.61 -3.18 -14.25
N ALA A 268 0.56 -3.52 -12.96
CA ALA A 268 0.93 -4.85 -12.48
C ALA A 268 0.03 -5.95 -13.10
N SER A 269 0.63 -7.05 -13.55
CA SER A 269 -0.13 -8.23 -13.97
C SER A 269 -0.51 -9.05 -12.75
N LYS A 270 -1.76 -9.53 -12.67
CA LYS A 270 -2.25 -10.39 -11.57
C LYS A 270 -3.02 -11.56 -12.15
N ASP A 271 -2.71 -12.77 -11.68
CA ASP A 271 -3.45 -14.02 -12.00
C ASP A 271 -3.73 -14.24 -13.50
N GLY A 272 -2.77 -13.92 -14.37
CA GLY A 272 -2.89 -14.09 -15.82
C GLY A 272 -3.56 -12.93 -16.57
N GLU A 273 -4.07 -11.92 -15.85
CA GLU A 273 -4.59 -10.69 -16.43
C GLU A 273 -3.49 -9.62 -16.50
N LYS A 274 -3.22 -9.13 -17.71
CA LYS A 274 -2.25 -8.05 -17.92
C LYS A 274 -2.78 -6.74 -17.33
N GLY A 275 -1.92 -6.01 -16.61
CA GLY A 275 -2.24 -4.65 -16.18
C GLY A 275 -2.39 -3.69 -17.36
N LEU A 276 -2.97 -2.51 -17.11
CA LEU A 276 -3.12 -1.49 -18.15
C LEU A 276 -1.78 -0.76 -18.34
N THR A 277 -1.35 -0.60 -19.58
CA THR A 277 -0.19 0.26 -19.91
C THR A 277 -0.53 1.74 -19.69
N GLN A 278 0.48 2.59 -19.48
CA GLN A 278 0.27 4.04 -19.37
C GLN A 278 -0.49 4.65 -20.56
N LYS A 279 -0.24 4.13 -21.77
CA LYS A 279 -0.93 4.57 -23.00
C LYS A 279 -2.43 4.23 -22.94
N GLN A 280 -2.78 3.03 -22.48
CA GLN A 280 -4.17 2.61 -22.30
C GLN A 280 -4.87 3.42 -21.21
N GLN A 281 -4.20 3.66 -20.08
CA GLN A 281 -4.72 4.48 -19.00
C GLN A 281 -5.04 5.91 -19.48
N LYS A 282 -4.13 6.55 -20.23
CA LYS A 282 -4.36 7.87 -20.83
C LYS A 282 -5.54 7.87 -21.80
N ALA A 283 -5.67 6.82 -22.62
CA ALA A 283 -6.79 6.68 -23.56
C ALA A 283 -8.14 6.56 -22.82
N ILE A 284 -8.23 5.72 -21.78
CA ILE A 284 -9.45 5.54 -20.98
C ILE A 284 -9.86 6.86 -20.30
N ILE A 285 -8.91 7.59 -19.72
CA ILE A 285 -9.20 8.91 -19.11
C ILE A 285 -9.68 9.91 -20.17
N LYS A 286 -9.10 9.89 -21.38
CA LYS A 286 -9.55 10.75 -22.48
C LYS A 286 -10.99 10.40 -22.90
N SER A 287 -11.30 9.13 -23.15
CA SER A 287 -12.64 8.64 -23.47
C SER A 287 -13.66 9.01 -22.40
N PHE A 288 -13.31 8.81 -21.12
CA PHE A 288 -14.16 9.21 -19.99
C PHE A 288 -14.38 10.73 -19.94
N ARG A 289 -13.36 11.54 -20.22
CA ARG A 289 -13.50 13.01 -20.32
C ARG A 289 -14.40 13.44 -21.49
N MET A 290 -14.38 12.68 -22.59
CA MET A 290 -15.22 12.92 -23.77
C MET A 290 -16.68 12.45 -23.61
N GLY A 291 -17.03 11.78 -22.50
CA GLY A 291 -18.39 11.30 -22.26
C GLY A 291 -18.71 9.97 -22.96
N GLU A 292 -17.70 9.20 -23.39
CA GLU A 292 -17.92 7.87 -23.97
C GLU A 292 -18.41 6.85 -22.93
N TYR A 293 -18.11 7.09 -21.64
CA TYR A 293 -18.51 6.26 -20.51
C TYR A 293 -19.11 7.12 -19.41
N ASP A 294 -20.17 6.61 -18.78
CA ASP A 294 -20.88 7.27 -17.67
C ASP A 294 -20.14 7.08 -16.34
N VAL A 295 -19.52 5.90 -16.19
CA VAL A 295 -18.89 5.46 -14.94
C VAL A 295 -17.44 5.01 -15.17
N LEU A 296 -16.52 5.55 -14.38
CA LEU A 296 -15.16 5.03 -14.28
C LEU A 296 -15.03 4.12 -13.05
N LEU A 297 -14.70 2.85 -13.26
CA LEU A 297 -14.46 1.88 -12.19
C LEU A 297 -12.96 1.75 -11.94
N SER A 298 -12.50 1.94 -10.70
CA SER A 298 -11.06 1.97 -10.41
C SER A 298 -10.63 1.23 -9.14
N THR A 299 -9.40 0.69 -9.14
CA THR A 299 -8.86 -0.13 -8.02
C THR A 299 -8.16 0.65 -6.90
N SER A 300 -7.76 1.88 -7.15
CA SER A 300 -7.14 2.75 -6.15
C SER A 300 -7.03 4.17 -6.71
N VAL A 301 -7.00 5.15 -5.81
CA VAL A 301 -6.75 6.55 -6.21
C VAL A 301 -5.31 6.99 -6.00
N ALA A 302 -4.58 6.26 -5.16
CA ALA A 302 -3.28 6.65 -4.63
C ALA A 302 -2.07 5.98 -5.31
N GLU A 303 -2.28 4.93 -6.12
CA GLU A 303 -1.17 4.09 -6.58
C GLU A 303 -0.37 4.72 -7.74
N GLU A 304 -0.96 5.63 -8.54
CA GLU A 304 -0.29 6.12 -9.76
C GLU A 304 -0.44 7.65 -10.01
N GLY A 305 -0.85 8.44 -9.01
CA GLY A 305 -0.90 9.90 -9.16
C GLY A 305 -1.87 10.40 -10.24
N ILE A 306 -2.88 9.59 -10.58
CA ILE A 306 -3.86 9.94 -11.60
C ILE A 306 -4.64 11.16 -11.15
N ASP A 307 -4.62 12.19 -11.98
CA ASP A 307 -5.50 13.33 -11.81
C ASP A 307 -6.95 12.89 -12.09
N ILE A 308 -7.67 12.53 -11.01
CA ILE A 308 -9.11 12.27 -11.04
C ILE A 308 -9.76 13.44 -11.78
N PRO A 309 -10.47 13.20 -12.89
CA PRO A 309 -11.21 14.25 -13.58
C PRO A 309 -12.25 14.88 -12.64
N ALA A 310 -12.73 16.09 -12.96
CA ALA A 310 -13.87 16.66 -12.24
C ALA A 310 -15.09 15.74 -12.42
N VAL A 311 -15.67 15.28 -11.31
CA VAL A 311 -16.79 14.33 -11.26
C VAL A 311 -17.81 14.76 -10.22
N ASP A 312 -19.08 14.44 -10.47
CA ASP A 312 -20.23 14.88 -9.68
C ASP A 312 -20.54 13.93 -8.51
N LEU A 313 -20.14 12.67 -8.63
CA LEU A 313 -20.28 11.65 -7.60
C LEU A 313 -19.05 10.72 -7.56
N VAL A 314 -18.58 10.45 -6.36
CA VAL A 314 -17.62 9.36 -6.09
C VAL A 314 -18.27 8.34 -5.18
N VAL A 315 -18.23 7.07 -5.57
CA VAL A 315 -18.72 5.96 -4.74
C VAL A 315 -17.54 5.10 -4.31
N LEU A 316 -17.35 4.93 -3.01
CA LEU A 316 -16.38 4.01 -2.45
C LEU A 316 -17.09 2.70 -2.10
N TYR A 317 -16.79 1.64 -2.84
CA TYR A 317 -17.40 0.32 -2.65
C TYR A 317 -16.98 -0.33 -1.32
N GLU A 318 -15.74 -0.08 -0.89
CA GLU A 318 -15.26 -0.39 0.45
C GLU A 318 -14.78 0.90 1.15
N PRO A 319 -14.91 1.01 2.49
CA PRO A 319 -14.41 2.16 3.22
C PRO A 319 -12.89 2.10 3.32
N VAL A 320 -12.20 2.74 2.38
CA VAL A 320 -10.74 2.78 2.37
C VAL A 320 -10.25 4.13 2.93
N PRO A 321 -9.63 4.17 4.12
CA PRO A 321 -9.33 5.43 4.81
C PRO A 321 -8.43 6.39 4.01
N SER A 322 -7.47 5.86 3.26
CA SER A 322 -6.56 6.67 2.43
C SER A 322 -7.30 7.40 1.32
N GLU A 323 -8.28 6.75 0.70
CA GLU A 323 -9.06 7.22 -0.43
C GLU A 323 -10.06 8.27 0.03
N VAL A 324 -10.74 8.03 1.15
CA VAL A 324 -11.61 9.03 1.80
C VAL A 324 -10.82 10.31 2.08
N ARG A 325 -9.66 10.19 2.74
CA ARG A 325 -8.79 11.34 3.04
C ARG A 325 -8.29 12.04 1.80
N MET A 326 -7.93 11.29 0.76
CA MET A 326 -7.45 11.88 -0.48
C MET A 326 -8.58 12.63 -1.23
N ILE A 327 -9.82 12.13 -1.19
CA ILE A 327 -10.97 12.85 -1.79
C ILE A 327 -11.27 14.14 -1.02
N GLN A 328 -11.27 14.09 0.32
CA GLN A 328 -11.40 15.28 1.17
C GLN A 328 -10.31 16.32 0.85
N ARG A 329 -9.05 15.89 0.68
CA ARG A 329 -7.94 16.78 0.28
C ARG A 329 -8.18 17.44 -1.07
N ARG A 330 -8.74 16.73 -2.05
CA ARG A 330 -9.05 17.29 -3.37
C ARG A 330 -10.23 18.25 -3.36
N GLY A 331 -11.18 18.10 -2.43
CA GLY A 331 -12.20 19.12 -2.16
C GLY A 331 -11.64 20.45 -1.69
N ARG A 332 -10.45 20.43 -1.06
CA ARG A 332 -9.73 21.62 -0.60
C ARG A 332 -9.00 22.38 -1.72
N THR A 333 -8.76 21.77 -2.88
CA THR A 333 -7.97 22.38 -3.97
C THR A 333 -8.80 23.26 -4.92
N GLY A 334 -9.87 23.91 -4.44
CA GLY A 334 -10.57 24.97 -5.17
C GLY A 334 -11.28 24.56 -6.47
N ARG A 335 -11.58 23.27 -6.66
CA ARG A 335 -12.41 22.85 -7.80
C ARG A 335 -13.83 23.35 -7.59
N LYS A 336 -14.37 24.11 -8.55
CA LYS A 336 -15.76 24.61 -8.55
C LYS A 336 -16.83 23.49 -8.45
N ARG A 337 -16.44 22.23 -8.71
CA ARG A 337 -17.23 21.04 -8.42
C ARG A 337 -16.34 19.99 -7.75
N THR A 338 -16.58 19.73 -6.48
CA THR A 338 -16.20 18.46 -5.85
C THR A 338 -17.48 17.76 -5.47
N GLY A 339 -17.74 16.67 -6.21
CA GLY A 339 -18.96 15.89 -6.12
C GLY A 339 -19.20 15.28 -4.74
N ARG A 340 -20.46 14.89 -4.54
CA ARG A 340 -20.89 14.13 -3.36
C ARG A 340 -20.08 12.82 -3.30
N VAL A 341 -19.79 12.34 -2.09
CA VAL A 341 -19.11 11.07 -1.88
C VAL A 341 -20.04 10.14 -1.15
N LYS A 342 -20.28 8.96 -1.70
CA LYS A 342 -21.01 7.88 -1.00
C LYS A 342 -20.03 6.78 -0.63
N VAL A 343 -20.01 6.38 0.64
CA VAL A 343 -19.15 5.29 1.12
C VAL A 343 -20.02 4.13 1.59
N LEU A 344 -19.87 2.98 0.95
CA LEU A 344 -20.66 1.79 1.29
C LEU A 344 -20.02 1.03 2.47
N ILE A 345 -20.81 0.81 3.53
CA ILE A 345 -20.41 0.04 4.71
C ILE A 345 -21.35 -1.12 4.89
N THR A 346 -20.83 -2.35 4.98
CA THR A 346 -21.64 -3.48 5.46
C THR A 346 -21.63 -3.55 6.98
N GLU A 347 -22.81 -3.58 7.59
CA GLU A 347 -22.98 -3.62 9.05
C GLU A 347 -22.46 -4.93 9.65
N GLY A 348 -21.78 -4.87 10.79
CA GLY A 348 -21.27 -6.06 11.48
C GLY A 348 -20.09 -6.75 10.76
N THR A 349 -19.39 -6.03 9.89
CA THR A 349 -18.20 -6.53 9.17
C THR A 349 -16.99 -5.64 9.39
N ARG A 350 -15.87 -6.00 8.75
CA ARG A 350 -14.62 -5.23 8.81
C ARG A 350 -14.75 -3.80 8.26
N ASP A 351 -15.77 -3.52 7.46
CA ASP A 351 -16.06 -2.17 6.96
C ASP A 351 -16.28 -1.16 8.10
N GLU A 352 -17.07 -1.54 9.11
CA GLU A 352 -17.29 -0.68 10.29
C GLU A 352 -15.98 -0.46 11.06
N GLY A 353 -15.14 -1.49 11.14
CA GLY A 353 -13.81 -1.38 11.75
C GLY A 353 -12.93 -0.34 11.04
N TYR A 354 -12.91 -0.33 9.71
CA TYR A 354 -12.19 0.67 8.92
C TYR A 354 -12.79 2.08 9.06
N TYR A 355 -14.12 2.19 9.07
CA TYR A 355 -14.84 3.45 9.33
C TYR A 355 -14.40 4.07 10.67
N TRP A 356 -14.57 3.35 11.77
CA TRP A 356 -14.22 3.86 13.10
C TRP A 356 -12.72 4.12 13.26
N SER A 357 -11.87 3.31 12.64
CA SER A 357 -10.42 3.53 12.62
C SER A 357 -10.04 4.81 11.88
N SER A 358 -10.69 5.09 10.74
CA SER A 358 -10.47 6.31 9.97
C SER A 358 -10.87 7.56 10.76
N MET A 359 -12.10 7.55 11.31
CA MET A 359 -12.63 8.65 12.12
C MET A 359 -11.74 8.92 13.33
N ARG A 360 -11.41 7.89 14.12
CA ARG A 360 -10.55 8.05 15.31
C ARG A 360 -9.15 8.55 15.00
N LYS A 361 -8.57 8.14 13.86
CA LYS A 361 -7.25 8.65 13.43
C LYS A 361 -7.32 10.10 12.97
N GLU A 362 -8.44 10.54 12.42
CA GLU A 362 -8.66 11.93 12.03
C GLU A 362 -8.88 12.78 13.27
N ASP A 363 -9.77 12.37 14.17
CA ASP A 363 -10.04 13.04 15.44
C ASP A 363 -8.76 13.17 16.27
N ARG A 364 -7.98 12.09 16.40
CA ARG A 364 -6.70 12.12 17.14
C ARG A 364 -5.71 13.11 16.54
N MET A 365 -5.61 13.16 15.22
CA MET A 365 -4.73 14.10 14.52
C MET A 365 -5.20 15.54 14.74
N LYS A 366 -6.49 15.82 14.58
CA LYS A 366 -7.08 17.14 14.81
C LYS A 366 -6.84 17.58 16.25
N ASN A 367 -7.18 16.74 17.22
CA ASN A 367 -7.00 17.07 18.64
C ASN A 367 -5.53 17.34 19.00
N GLN A 368 -4.57 16.61 18.43
CA GLN A 368 -3.15 16.84 18.72
C GLN A 368 -2.55 18.08 18.07
N LEU A 369 -3.07 18.51 16.92
CA LEU A 369 -2.54 19.65 16.15
C LEU A 369 -3.28 20.96 16.42
N ILE A 370 -4.51 20.88 16.94
CA ILE A 370 -5.34 22.03 17.31
C ILE A 370 -5.06 22.44 18.76
N ASP A 371 -4.56 21.53 19.60
CA ASP A 371 -4.19 21.84 20.98
C ASP A 371 -3.01 22.84 21.01
N PRO A 372 -3.23 24.09 21.49
CA PRO A 372 -2.21 25.11 21.53
C PRO A 372 -1.02 24.71 22.41
N GLU A 373 -1.24 23.98 23.50
CA GLU A 373 -0.15 23.54 24.40
C GLU A 373 0.76 22.53 23.69
N VAL A 374 0.18 21.62 22.91
CA VAL A 374 0.95 20.64 22.11
C VAL A 374 1.72 21.34 21.00
N LEU A 375 1.11 22.32 20.32
CA LEU A 375 1.77 23.09 19.27
C LEU A 375 2.91 23.95 19.84
N GLU A 376 2.68 24.57 21.00
CA GLU A 376 3.68 25.34 21.73
C GLU A 376 4.83 24.45 22.18
N GLU A 377 4.58 23.27 22.73
CA GLU A 377 5.63 22.31 23.10
C GLU A 377 6.44 21.83 21.88
N LEU A 378 5.75 21.50 20.77
CA LEU A 378 6.40 21.09 19.52
C LEU A 378 7.24 22.22 18.90
N ASN A 379 6.83 23.47 19.06
CA ASN A 379 7.57 24.65 18.61
C ASN A 379 8.66 25.08 19.60
N ALA A 380 8.48 24.88 20.91
CA ALA A 380 9.47 25.19 21.94
C ALA A 380 10.72 24.30 21.80
N SER A 381 10.52 23.04 21.42
CA SER A 381 11.63 22.15 21.07
C SER A 381 12.39 22.57 19.81
N ALA A 382 12.01 23.67 19.12
CA ALA A 382 12.79 24.24 18.02
C ALA A 382 14.14 24.77 18.47
N ILE A 383 14.25 25.25 19.72
CA ILE A 383 15.50 25.78 20.27
C ILE A 383 16.53 24.64 20.42
N GLU A 384 16.13 23.48 20.94
CA GLU A 384 16.97 22.26 20.94
C GLU A 384 17.36 21.82 19.52
N ARG A 385 16.44 21.96 18.54
CA ARG A 385 16.73 21.68 17.12
C ARG A 385 17.79 22.64 16.53
N MET A 386 17.85 23.89 16.99
CA MET A 386 18.87 24.87 16.60
C MET A 386 20.25 24.56 17.20
N GLU A 387 20.30 24.02 18.42
CA GLU A 387 21.56 23.56 19.02
C GLU A 387 22.11 22.34 18.28
N ASN A 388 21.24 21.40 17.88
CA ASN A 388 21.64 20.28 17.01
C ASN A 388 22.15 20.73 15.63
N GLN A 389 21.60 21.82 15.05
CA GLN A 389 22.16 22.43 13.82
C GLN A 389 23.60 22.96 14.02
N ARG A 390 23.94 23.47 15.21
CA ARG A 390 25.29 23.96 15.52
C ARG A 390 26.29 22.83 15.74
N ASN A 391 25.86 21.72 16.35
CA ASN A 391 26.72 20.56 16.57
C ASN A 391 27.06 19.78 15.28
N ILE A 392 26.30 19.96 14.19
CA ILE A 392 26.63 19.42 12.86
C ILE A 392 27.67 20.30 12.13
N LYS A 393 27.89 21.54 12.56
CA LYS A 393 28.84 22.49 11.93
C LYS A 393 30.29 22.35 12.39
N VAL A 394 30.65 21.37 13.21
CA VAL A 394 32.02 21.23 13.73
C VAL A 394 32.61 19.86 13.41
N VAL A 395 33.00 19.69 12.16
CA VAL A 395 34.33 19.18 11.82
C VAL A 395 34.83 20.07 10.69
N GLU A 396 35.83 20.90 10.98
CA GLU A 396 36.50 21.70 9.96
C GLU A 396 37.12 20.76 8.94
N LYS A 397 36.87 20.99 7.63
CA LYS A 397 37.60 20.31 6.56
C LYS A 397 39.11 20.45 6.82
N PRO A 398 39.87 19.35 6.97
CA PRO A 398 41.31 19.42 6.89
C PRO A 398 41.67 19.94 5.49
N LYS A 399 42.45 21.02 5.44
CA LYS A 399 42.99 21.59 4.20
C LYS A 399 44.15 20.75 3.68
N GLU A 400 43.94 19.49 3.34
CA GLU A 400 44.90 18.73 2.53
C GLU A 400 44.15 17.84 1.51
N GLU A 401 44.07 18.32 0.27
CA GLU A 401 43.79 17.47 -0.89
C GLU A 401 44.97 16.51 -1.06
N ASN A 402 44.77 15.21 -0.79
CA ASN A 402 45.36 14.06 -1.51
C ASN A 402 45.63 12.80 -0.64
N ASP A 403 44.64 12.24 0.08
CA ASP A 403 44.72 10.80 0.40
C ASP A 403 43.40 10.11 0.79
N PHE A 404 42.23 10.68 0.47
CA PHE A 404 40.97 9.98 0.72
C PHE A 404 40.66 8.99 -0.42
N PRO A 405 40.26 7.74 -0.11
CA PRO A 405 39.89 6.77 -1.13
C PRO A 405 38.68 7.29 -1.92
N VAL A 406 38.76 7.23 -3.25
CA VAL A 406 37.65 7.58 -4.13
C VAL A 406 36.72 6.38 -4.25
N VAL A 407 35.44 6.57 -3.94
CA VAL A 407 34.40 5.55 -4.16
C VAL A 407 33.55 5.97 -5.33
N TYR A 408 33.43 5.10 -6.32
CA TYR A 408 32.50 5.27 -7.43
C TYR A 408 31.16 4.64 -7.07
N ALA A 409 30.06 5.36 -7.28
CA ALA A 409 28.72 4.88 -6.97
C ALA A 409 27.81 4.98 -8.20
N ASP A 410 26.99 3.96 -8.42
CA ASP A 410 26.03 3.97 -9.51
C ASP A 410 24.97 5.07 -9.32
N SER A 411 24.61 5.76 -10.40
CA SER A 411 23.56 6.79 -10.41
C SER A 411 22.22 6.35 -9.80
N ARG A 412 21.87 5.06 -9.87
CA ARG A 412 20.68 4.46 -9.24
C ARG A 412 20.76 4.49 -7.71
N GLU A 413 21.96 4.38 -7.16
CA GLU A 413 22.25 4.50 -5.73
C GLU A 413 22.38 5.96 -5.26
N GLY A 414 22.27 6.96 -6.16
CA GLY A 414 22.42 8.38 -5.84
C GLY A 414 21.54 8.88 -4.68
N ASN A 415 20.44 8.17 -4.36
CA ASN A 415 19.54 8.48 -3.25
C ASN A 415 19.70 7.56 -2.01
N SER A 416 20.66 6.63 -2.04
CA SER A 416 20.93 5.65 -0.99
C SER A 416 21.43 6.32 0.28
N LYS A 417 21.24 5.67 1.44
CA LYS A 417 21.81 6.14 2.72
C LYS A 417 23.33 5.95 2.78
N VAL A 418 23.85 5.01 2.00
CA VAL A 418 25.27 4.65 2.01
C VAL A 418 26.13 5.80 1.50
N ILE A 419 25.81 6.37 0.33
CA ILE A 419 26.51 7.55 -0.20
C ILE A 419 26.55 8.69 0.83
N ARG A 420 25.44 8.88 1.56
CA ARG A 420 25.33 9.93 2.59
C ARG A 420 26.34 9.73 3.70
N HIS A 421 26.41 8.51 4.24
CA HIS A 421 27.33 8.15 5.30
C HIS A 421 28.78 8.18 4.82
N LEU A 422 29.06 7.72 3.60
CA LEU A 422 30.40 7.82 3.01
C LEU A 422 30.86 9.29 2.93
N THR A 423 29.99 10.19 2.47
CA THR A 423 30.32 11.61 2.41
C THR A 423 30.35 12.27 3.80
N GLU A 424 29.57 11.81 4.78
CA GLU A 424 29.70 12.22 6.20
C GLU A 424 31.03 11.78 6.81
N MET A 425 31.60 10.67 6.35
CA MET A 425 32.93 10.17 6.70
C MET A 425 34.06 10.81 5.88
N GLU A 426 33.77 11.89 5.14
CA GLU A 426 34.74 12.64 4.31
C GLU A 426 35.36 11.82 3.16
N ILE A 427 34.71 10.74 2.72
CA ILE A 427 35.12 9.95 1.55
C ILE A 427 34.68 10.67 0.25
N ASP A 428 35.57 10.76 -0.74
CA ASP A 428 35.25 11.32 -2.06
C ASP A 428 34.39 10.32 -2.85
N VAL A 429 33.09 10.62 -3.00
CA VAL A 429 32.15 9.75 -3.73
C VAL A 429 31.81 10.36 -5.09
N LYS A 430 32.17 9.65 -6.17
CA LYS A 430 31.88 10.05 -7.55
C LYS A 430 30.71 9.25 -8.10
N VAL A 431 29.62 9.92 -8.43
CA VAL A 431 28.42 9.28 -8.97
C VAL A 431 28.46 9.26 -10.50
N HIS A 432 28.37 8.07 -11.10
CA HIS A 432 28.20 7.90 -12.55
C HIS A 432 27.32 6.68 -12.87
N SER A 433 26.93 6.51 -14.13
CA SER A 433 26.25 5.29 -14.53
C SER A 433 27.26 4.14 -14.54
N MET A 434 26.93 3.01 -13.91
CA MET A 434 27.72 1.79 -13.96
C MET A 434 26.92 0.70 -14.65
N ALA A 435 27.60 -0.15 -15.43
CA ALA A 435 26.96 -1.29 -16.08
C ALA A 435 26.65 -2.40 -15.06
N VAL A 436 27.58 -2.59 -14.12
CA VAL A 436 27.61 -3.69 -13.15
C VAL A 436 28.06 -3.12 -11.79
N ALA A 437 27.49 -3.64 -10.70
CA ALA A 437 27.68 -3.20 -9.32
C ALA A 437 27.03 -1.86 -8.93
N ASP A 438 26.88 -1.67 -7.63
CA ASP A 438 26.33 -0.47 -7.01
C ASP A 438 27.43 0.50 -6.56
N TYR A 439 28.56 -0.05 -6.10
CA TYR A 439 29.73 0.72 -5.68
C TYR A 439 31.01 0.07 -6.20
N GLN A 440 32.02 0.86 -6.51
CA GLN A 440 33.37 0.41 -6.81
C GLN A 440 34.34 1.18 -5.92
N VAL A 441 35.16 0.44 -5.17
CA VAL A 441 36.09 1.00 -4.17
C VAL A 441 37.55 0.89 -4.60
N SER A 442 37.82 0.14 -5.67
CA SER A 442 39.10 0.10 -6.38
C SER A 442 38.91 -0.45 -7.80
N ASP A 443 39.97 -0.47 -8.60
CA ASP A 443 39.92 -1.06 -9.96
C ASP A 443 39.62 -2.57 -9.95
N GLU A 444 39.86 -3.25 -8.83
CA GLU A 444 39.65 -4.70 -8.70
C GLU A 444 38.40 -5.07 -7.87
N VAL A 445 37.88 -4.13 -7.05
CA VAL A 445 36.83 -4.41 -6.06
C VAL A 445 35.56 -3.64 -6.35
N ALA A 446 34.49 -4.40 -6.59
CA ALA A 446 33.14 -3.89 -6.74
C ALA A 446 32.18 -4.52 -5.73
N ILE A 447 31.19 -3.74 -5.30
CA ILE A 447 30.22 -4.08 -4.28
C ILE A 447 28.82 -4.00 -4.88
N GLU A 448 28.09 -5.11 -4.84
CA GLU A 448 26.65 -5.16 -5.07
C GLU A 448 25.94 -5.15 -3.70
N ARG A 449 25.06 -4.19 -3.47
CA ARG A 449 24.32 -4.08 -2.21
C ARG A 449 22.90 -4.57 -2.40
N LYS A 450 22.48 -5.55 -1.60
CA LYS A 450 21.14 -6.13 -1.68
C LYS A 450 20.45 -6.18 -0.32
N THR A 451 19.23 -5.66 -0.25
CA THR A 451 18.36 -5.95 0.90
C THR A 451 17.95 -7.42 0.89
N THR A 452 17.59 -7.97 2.05
CA THR A 452 17.01 -9.32 2.15
C THR A 452 15.82 -9.51 1.21
N LYS A 453 14.99 -8.47 1.05
CA LYS A 453 13.86 -8.45 0.13
C LYS A 453 14.32 -8.51 -1.34
N ASP A 454 15.24 -7.64 -1.74
CA ASP A 454 15.71 -7.55 -3.13
C ASP A 454 16.49 -8.81 -3.54
N PHE A 455 17.19 -9.43 -2.60
CA PHE A 455 17.81 -10.73 -2.81
C PHE A 455 16.75 -11.79 -3.15
N VAL A 456 15.73 -11.92 -2.31
CA VAL A 456 14.63 -12.88 -2.52
C VAL A 456 13.85 -12.58 -3.80
N ASP A 457 13.53 -11.32 -4.08
CA ASP A 457 12.80 -10.92 -5.28
C ASP A 457 13.65 -11.18 -6.54
N SER A 458 14.96 -10.92 -6.52
CA SER A 458 15.86 -11.24 -7.65
C SER A 458 16.04 -12.73 -7.91
N LEU A 459 15.92 -13.56 -6.87
CA LEU A 459 15.89 -15.01 -7.00
C LEU A 459 14.58 -15.49 -7.66
N ILE A 460 13.44 -14.94 -7.24
CA ILE A 460 12.12 -15.25 -7.84
C ILE A 460 12.08 -14.82 -9.31
N ASP A 461 12.61 -13.64 -9.61
CA ASP A 461 12.68 -13.07 -10.96
C ASP A 461 13.75 -13.73 -11.84
N LYS A 462 14.54 -14.67 -11.30
CA LYS A 462 15.63 -15.37 -11.98
C LYS A 462 16.75 -14.46 -12.49
N ARG A 463 16.94 -13.30 -11.85
CA ARG A 463 17.98 -12.32 -12.22
C ARG A 463 19.23 -12.43 -11.36
N LEU A 464 19.13 -12.96 -10.14
CA LEU A 464 20.23 -13.03 -9.17
C LEU A 464 21.52 -13.62 -9.75
N PHE A 465 21.44 -14.79 -10.37
CA PHE A 465 22.63 -15.45 -10.92
C PHE A 465 23.20 -14.76 -12.17
N LYS A 466 22.36 -14.05 -12.93
CA LYS A 466 22.85 -13.23 -14.05
C LYS A 466 23.68 -12.06 -13.53
N GLN A 467 23.19 -11.37 -12.49
CA GLN A 467 23.91 -10.27 -11.84
C GLN A 467 25.22 -10.77 -11.20
N ALA A 468 25.19 -11.91 -10.51
CA ALA A 468 26.39 -12.52 -9.94
C ALA A 468 27.42 -12.84 -11.03
N LYS A 469 26.98 -13.44 -12.15
CA LYS A 469 27.87 -13.71 -13.29
C LYS A 469 28.50 -12.43 -13.83
N GLU A 470 27.69 -11.42 -14.14
CA GLU A 470 28.15 -10.13 -14.66
C GLU A 470 29.17 -9.49 -13.71
N LEU A 471 28.93 -9.54 -12.39
CA LEU A 471 29.85 -9.01 -11.38
C LEU A 471 31.19 -9.76 -11.35
N SER A 472 31.16 -11.10 -11.43
CA SER A 472 32.36 -11.94 -11.41
C SER A 472 33.18 -11.91 -12.70
N GLU A 473 32.57 -11.58 -13.84
CA GLU A 473 33.26 -11.45 -15.13
C GLU A 473 33.97 -10.10 -15.26
N GLU A 474 33.41 -9.03 -14.69
CA GLU A 474 33.94 -7.67 -14.80
C GLU A 474 34.95 -7.30 -13.71
N PHE A 475 34.83 -7.88 -12.51
CA PHE A 475 35.69 -7.53 -11.36
C PHE A 475 36.39 -8.75 -10.78
N LYS A 476 37.66 -8.57 -10.41
CA LYS A 476 38.53 -9.63 -9.85
C LYS A 476 38.17 -9.98 -8.40
N HIS A 477 37.72 -9.01 -7.63
CA HIS A 477 37.37 -9.15 -6.22
C HIS A 477 35.95 -8.62 -5.95
N PRO A 478 34.91 -9.29 -6.49
CA PRO A 478 33.53 -8.86 -6.31
C PRO A 478 33.02 -9.20 -4.90
N LEU A 479 32.20 -8.31 -4.36
CA LEU A 479 31.63 -8.42 -3.03
C LEU A 479 30.13 -8.15 -3.07
N MET A 480 29.37 -8.91 -2.29
CA MET A 480 27.93 -8.70 -2.10
C MET A 480 27.64 -8.40 -0.64
N ILE A 481 27.03 -7.25 -0.37
CA ILE A 481 26.54 -6.90 0.98
C ILE A 481 25.06 -7.26 1.07
N LEU A 482 24.70 -8.14 2.01
CA LEU A 482 23.32 -8.52 2.26
C LEU A 482 22.80 -7.85 3.53
N GLU A 483 21.90 -6.88 3.36
CA GLU A 483 21.40 -6.08 4.47
C GLU A 483 19.96 -6.43 4.87
N GLY A 484 19.72 -6.41 6.18
CA GLY A 484 18.40 -6.53 6.78
C GLY A 484 18.20 -7.80 7.60
N ASP A 485 17.21 -7.75 8.47
CA ASP A 485 16.82 -8.88 9.28
C ASP A 485 15.95 -9.86 8.47
N ASP A 486 15.97 -11.13 8.88
CA ASP A 486 15.00 -12.14 8.44
C ASP A 486 15.00 -12.47 6.92
N LEU A 487 16.18 -12.76 6.36
CA LEU A 487 16.35 -13.29 4.99
C LEU A 487 15.41 -14.48 4.67
N TYR A 488 15.06 -15.27 5.67
CA TYR A 488 14.22 -16.46 5.54
C TYR A 488 12.72 -16.23 5.75
N SER A 489 12.28 -15.00 6.05
CA SER A 489 10.87 -14.69 6.31
C SER A 489 9.99 -14.64 5.07
N GLY A 490 10.60 -14.67 3.88
CA GLY A 490 9.91 -14.61 2.59
C GLY A 490 9.07 -15.84 2.22
N MET A 491 8.41 -15.79 1.06
CA MET A 491 7.67 -16.95 0.51
C MET A 491 8.56 -18.02 -0.13
N VAL A 492 9.88 -17.79 -0.16
CA VAL A 492 10.87 -18.69 -0.75
C VAL A 492 11.32 -19.72 0.27
N ASN A 493 11.59 -20.93 -0.20
CA ASN A 493 12.09 -22.01 0.65
C ASN A 493 13.49 -21.65 1.22
N PRO A 494 13.74 -21.79 2.53
CA PRO A 494 15.04 -21.49 3.13
C PRO A 494 16.22 -22.22 2.47
N ASN A 495 16.03 -23.44 1.96
CA ASN A 495 17.08 -24.17 1.27
C ASN A 495 17.42 -23.56 -0.10
N ALA A 496 16.44 -22.95 -0.78
CA ALA A 496 16.72 -22.22 -2.01
C ALA A 496 17.59 -20.99 -1.72
N ILE A 497 17.30 -20.27 -0.63
CA ILE A 497 18.12 -19.14 -0.18
C ILE A 497 19.55 -19.61 0.16
N ARG A 498 19.70 -20.66 0.97
CA ARG A 498 21.03 -21.22 1.32
C ARG A 498 21.80 -21.68 0.09
N GLY A 499 21.13 -22.37 -0.84
CA GLY A 499 21.73 -22.79 -2.10
C GLY A 499 22.17 -21.62 -2.97
N SER A 500 21.38 -20.56 -3.04
CA SER A 500 21.76 -19.33 -3.74
C SER A 500 22.98 -18.65 -3.11
N LEU A 501 23.03 -18.53 -1.78
CA LEU A 501 24.19 -17.98 -1.08
C LEU A 501 25.45 -18.82 -1.31
N ALA A 502 25.34 -20.15 -1.19
CA ALA A 502 26.44 -21.07 -1.44
C ALA A 502 26.95 -20.97 -2.88
N SER A 503 26.04 -20.90 -3.85
CA SER A 503 26.39 -20.75 -5.27
C SER A 503 27.09 -19.42 -5.53
N ILE A 504 26.58 -18.30 -5.00
CA ILE A 504 27.24 -16.98 -5.11
C ILE A 504 28.67 -17.02 -4.54
N ALA A 505 28.85 -17.63 -3.37
CA ALA A 505 30.16 -17.72 -2.72
C ALA A 505 31.14 -18.67 -3.42
N ILE A 506 30.66 -19.83 -3.88
CA ILE A 506 31.52 -20.92 -4.39
C ILE A 506 31.60 -20.90 -5.91
N ASP A 507 30.46 -20.90 -6.60
CA ASP A 507 30.41 -21.02 -8.06
C ASP A 507 30.80 -19.70 -8.75
N PHE A 508 30.40 -18.57 -8.17
CA PHE A 508 30.69 -17.22 -8.71
C PHE A 508 31.88 -16.54 -8.02
N GLY A 509 32.41 -17.10 -6.94
CA GLY A 509 33.57 -16.56 -6.22
C GLY A 509 33.33 -15.19 -5.58
N ILE A 510 32.07 -14.82 -5.31
CA ILE A 510 31.71 -13.52 -4.74
C ILE A 510 31.69 -13.62 -3.22
N SER A 511 32.47 -12.78 -2.55
CA SER A 511 32.44 -12.71 -1.09
C SER A 511 31.13 -12.09 -0.62
N ILE A 512 30.47 -12.72 0.37
CA ILE A 512 29.20 -12.24 0.92
C ILE A 512 29.45 -11.73 2.34
N ILE A 513 29.05 -10.47 2.60
CA ILE A 513 29.05 -9.84 3.92
C ILE A 513 27.64 -9.75 4.46
#